data_AF-A0A7J8MAE2-F1
#
_entry.id   AF-A0A7J8MAE2-F1
#
_cell.length_a   1.000
_cell.length_b   1.000
_cell.length_c   1.000
_cell.angle_alpha   90.00
_cell.angle_beta   90.00
_cell.angle_gamma   90.00
#
_symmetry.space_group_name_H-M   'P 1'
#
loop_
_entity.id
_entity.type
_entity.pdbx_description
1 polymer ?
#
loop_
_entity_poly.entity_id
_entity_poly.type
_entity_poly.pdbx_seq_one_letter_code
_entity_poly.pdbx_strand_id
1 'polypeptide(L)'
;MMMMMGGNNQFTAQNEGGEFLGSNGMNSGGGREGEIPLKKGPWTAIEDAVLVEYVRSHGEGSWNAVQKNTGLARCGKSCRLRWVNHLRPNLKKGSFSPEEEKIIIELHAKMGNKWARMATQ
;
A
#
# COMPACT_ATOMS: atom_id res chain seq x y z
N MET A 1 -0.09 2.35 -3.36
CA MET A 1 0.37 3.75 -3.46
C MET A 1 1.46 3.93 -2.43
N MET A 2 2.72 3.79 -2.83
CA MET A 2 3.86 4.19 -2.01
C MET A 2 3.82 5.72 -1.97
N MET A 3 3.70 6.30 -0.78
CA MET A 3 3.77 7.75 -0.59
C MET A 3 5.23 8.14 -0.37
N MET A 4 5.80 8.90 -1.30
CA MET A 4 7.00 9.76 -1.16
C MET A 4 6.84 10.86 -2.24
N MET A 5 7.01 12.16 -2.02
CA MET A 5 7.65 12.93 -0.97
C MET A 5 6.88 14.23 -0.71
N GLY A 6 6.82 14.67 0.55
CA GLY A 6 6.66 16.07 0.91
C GLY A 6 8.00 16.56 1.47
N GLY A 7 8.59 17.58 0.84
CA GLY A 7 9.86 18.18 1.23
C GLY A 7 10.51 18.96 0.09
N ASN A 8 10.04 20.19 -0.12
CA ASN A 8 10.51 21.23 -1.04
C ASN A 8 11.82 20.98 -1.82
N ASN A 9 11.70 20.67 -3.12
CA ASN A 9 12.28 21.53 -4.15
C ASN A 9 11.40 21.45 -5.41
N GLN A 10 11.09 22.63 -5.93
CA GLN A 10 10.00 22.95 -6.86
C GLN A 10 10.03 22.11 -8.16
N PHE A 11 8.98 21.31 -8.43
CA PHE A 11 8.58 20.98 -9.80
C PHE A 11 7.06 21.01 -9.91
N THR A 12 6.57 21.87 -10.80
CA THR A 12 5.18 22.25 -10.98
C THR A 12 4.30 21.06 -11.35
N ALA A 13 3.21 20.85 -10.62
CA ALA A 13 2.14 19.96 -11.03
C ALA A 13 1.39 20.57 -12.22
N GLN A 14 1.60 20.01 -13.41
CA GLN A 14 0.70 20.22 -14.54
C GLN A 14 -0.50 19.29 -14.36
N ASN A 15 -1.66 19.93 -14.22
CA ASN A 15 -2.98 19.31 -14.21
C ASN A 15 -3.46 19.21 -15.66
N GLU A 16 -3.35 18.03 -16.25
CA GLU A 16 -3.97 17.71 -17.54
C GLU A 16 -4.96 16.57 -17.28
N GLY A 17 -6.25 16.88 -17.37
CA GLY A 17 -7.33 15.90 -17.31
C GLY A 17 -7.21 14.86 -18.43
N GLY A 18 -7.29 13.60 -18.06
CA GLY A 18 -7.36 12.47 -18.98
C GLY A 18 -8.04 11.30 -18.28
N GLU A 19 -9.30 11.07 -18.64
CA GLU A 19 -10.14 9.98 -18.17
C GLU A 19 -9.48 8.62 -18.44
N PHE A 20 -9.31 7.78 -17.41
CA PHE A 20 -9.08 6.35 -17.64
C PHE A 20 -10.17 5.56 -16.93
N LEU A 21 -10.99 4.94 -17.77
CA LEU A 21 -12.12 4.08 -17.44
C LEU A 21 -11.70 2.95 -16.49
N GLY A 22 -12.67 2.59 -15.64
CA GLY A 22 -12.51 1.70 -14.52
C GLY A 22 -12.05 0.29 -14.88
N SER A 23 -11.34 -0.31 -13.93
CA SER A 23 -11.56 -1.70 -13.59
C SER A 23 -12.13 -1.74 -12.17
N ASN A 24 -13.46 -1.64 -12.13
CA ASN A 24 -14.27 -1.99 -10.99
C ASN A 24 -14.48 -3.51 -11.03
N GLY A 25 -14.20 -4.22 -9.92
CA GLY A 25 -14.50 -5.66 -9.74
C GLY A 25 -13.25 -6.46 -9.36
N MET A 26 -13.18 -7.16 -8.22
CA MET A 26 -14.25 -7.79 -7.48
C MET A 26 -14.33 -7.29 -6.02
N ASN A 27 -15.40 -6.54 -5.73
CA ASN A 27 -16.06 -6.62 -4.43
C ASN A 27 -16.99 -7.83 -4.52
N SER A 28 -16.52 -9.01 -4.10
CA SER A 28 -17.42 -10.14 -3.88
C SER A 28 -18.16 -9.87 -2.58
N GLY A 29 -19.30 -9.19 -2.72
CA GLY A 29 -20.31 -9.08 -1.67
C GLY A 29 -20.78 -10.48 -1.29
N GLY A 30 -20.54 -10.84 -0.05
CA GLY A 30 -21.19 -11.94 0.65
C GLY A 30 -21.41 -11.46 2.07
N GLY A 31 -22.49 -10.70 2.28
CA GLY A 31 -22.89 -10.26 3.61
C GLY A 31 -23.09 -11.47 4.52
N ARG A 32 -22.35 -11.50 5.63
CA ARG A 32 -22.59 -12.40 6.76
C ARG A 32 -22.37 -11.60 8.04
N GLU A 33 -23.30 -11.77 8.95
CA GLU A 33 -23.59 -10.98 10.15
C GLU A 33 -22.34 -10.64 10.97
N GLY A 34 -22.24 -9.38 11.40
CA GLY A 34 -21.18 -8.89 12.29
C GLY A 34 -20.18 -7.90 11.68
N GLU A 35 -20.56 -7.09 10.69
CA GLU A 35 -19.69 -6.03 10.16
C GLU A 35 -19.30 -5.04 11.26
N ILE A 36 -18.09 -5.20 11.80
CA ILE A 36 -17.42 -4.19 12.62
C ILE A 36 -17.25 -2.95 11.72
N PRO A 37 -17.82 -1.79 12.07
CA PRO A 37 -17.68 -0.58 11.27
C PRO A 37 -16.20 -0.30 11.00
N LEU A 38 -15.84 -0.28 9.72
CA LEU A 38 -14.45 -0.12 9.31
C LEU A 38 -13.94 1.26 9.73
N LYS A 39 -12.91 1.29 10.57
CA LYS A 39 -12.29 2.55 10.99
C LYS A 39 -11.45 3.11 9.85
N LYS A 40 -11.81 4.32 9.43
CA LYS A 40 -10.98 5.16 8.55
C LYS A 40 -10.08 6.01 9.45
N GLY A 41 -8.78 5.76 9.43
CA GLY A 41 -7.83 6.47 10.29
C GLY A 41 -6.41 5.93 10.16
N PRO A 42 -5.43 6.60 10.80
CA PRO A 42 -4.04 6.14 10.83
C PRO A 42 -3.97 4.74 11.45
N TRP A 43 -3.01 3.93 11.01
CA TRP A 43 -2.74 2.64 11.62
C TRP A 43 -2.04 2.83 12.95
N THR A 44 -2.53 2.14 13.97
CA THR A 44 -1.93 2.12 15.30
C THR A 44 -0.89 1.01 15.42
N ALA A 45 0.08 1.17 16.32
CA ALA A 45 1.09 0.14 16.58
C ALA A 45 0.48 -1.20 17.05
N ILE A 46 -0.68 -1.16 17.72
CA ILE A 46 -1.42 -2.35 18.14
C ILE A 46 -2.00 -3.08 16.93
N GLU A 47 -2.66 -2.35 16.01
CA GLU A 47 -3.17 -2.94 14.76
C GLU A 47 -2.02 -3.54 13.92
N ASP A 48 -0.88 -2.85 13.87
CA ASP A 48 0.31 -3.32 13.17
C ASP A 48 0.85 -4.62 13.79
N ALA A 49 0.95 -4.70 15.13
CA ALA A 49 1.41 -5.91 15.82
C ALA A 49 0.49 -7.11 15.55
N VAL A 50 -0.83 -6.90 15.58
CA VAL A 50 -1.81 -7.95 15.29
C VAL A 50 -1.68 -8.42 13.83
N LEU A 51 -1.51 -7.48 12.89
CA LEU A 51 -1.33 -7.82 11.48
C LEU A 51 -0.02 -8.59 11.26
N VAL A 52 1.08 -8.20 11.92
CA VAL A 52 2.36 -8.91 11.85
C VAL A 52 2.24 -10.33 12.39
N GLU A 53 1.60 -10.50 13.55
CA GLU A 53 1.44 -11.81 14.16
C GLU A 53 0.57 -12.75 13.31
N TYR A 54 -0.49 -12.21 12.71
CA TYR A 54 -1.33 -12.96 11.79
C TYR A 54 -0.54 -13.43 10.56
N VAL A 55 0.25 -12.55 9.93
CA VAL A 55 1.05 -12.91 8.76
C VAL A 55 2.18 -13.89 9.13
N ARG A 56 2.76 -13.76 10.33
CA ARG A 56 3.78 -14.69 10.84
C ARG A 56 3.22 -16.11 11.00
N SER A 57 1.97 -16.24 11.44
CA SER A 57 1.32 -17.54 11.69
C SER A 57 0.66 -18.16 10.46
N HIS A 58 0.10 -17.36 9.55
CA HIS A 58 -0.68 -17.83 8.39
C HIS A 58 0.00 -17.62 7.03
N GLY A 59 1.11 -16.87 6.98
CA GLY A 59 1.77 -16.46 5.76
C GLY A 59 1.14 -15.24 5.06
N GLU A 60 1.82 -14.75 4.03
CA GLU A 60 1.37 -13.61 3.22
C GLU A 60 0.31 -14.07 2.20
N GLY A 61 -0.89 -13.47 2.19
CA GLY A 61 -1.89 -13.71 1.13
C GLY A 61 -3.34 -13.78 1.58
N SER A 62 -3.61 -14.28 2.78
CA SER A 62 -4.97 -14.50 3.30
C SER A 62 -5.58 -13.24 3.94
N TRP A 63 -5.56 -12.11 3.22
CA TRP A 63 -5.90 -10.79 3.77
C TRP A 63 -7.36 -10.62 4.18
N ASN A 64 -8.30 -11.28 3.47
CA ASN A 64 -9.72 -11.25 3.82
C ASN A 64 -10.02 -12.04 5.10
N ALA A 65 -9.19 -13.05 5.40
CA ALA A 65 -9.29 -13.82 6.64
C ALA A 65 -8.68 -13.06 7.83
N VAL A 66 -7.76 -12.10 7.61
CA VAL A 66 -7.20 -11.25 8.69
C VAL A 66 -8.33 -10.62 9.50
N GLN A 67 -9.27 -9.92 8.86
CA GLN A 67 -10.36 -9.22 9.55
C GLN A 67 -11.21 -10.19 10.38
N LYS A 68 -11.51 -11.37 9.82
CA LYS A 68 -12.33 -12.40 10.49
C LYS A 68 -11.61 -13.05 11.67
N ASN A 69 -10.32 -13.31 11.53
CA ASN A 69 -9.54 -14.07 12.51
C ASN A 69 -8.95 -13.18 13.62
N THR A 70 -8.74 -11.89 13.34
CA THR A 70 -8.11 -10.96 14.29
C THR A 70 -9.09 -9.96 14.91
N GLY A 71 -10.30 -9.83 14.35
CA GLY A 71 -11.26 -8.80 14.77
C GLY A 71 -10.84 -7.38 14.42
N LEU A 72 -9.82 -7.18 13.57
CA LEU A 72 -9.43 -5.85 13.12
C LEU A 72 -10.60 -5.15 12.43
N ALA A 73 -10.88 -3.91 12.80
CA ALA A 73 -11.83 -3.04 12.11
C ALA A 73 -11.26 -2.50 10.77
N ARG A 74 -10.49 -3.30 10.04
CA ARG A 74 -9.80 -2.96 8.78
C ARG A 74 -10.11 -4.00 7.72
N CYS A 75 -10.40 -3.55 6.49
CA CYS A 75 -10.66 -4.44 5.39
C CYS A 75 -9.37 -5.12 4.89
N GLY A 76 -9.50 -6.30 4.29
CA GLY A 76 -8.36 -7.07 3.78
C GLY A 76 -7.48 -6.29 2.80
N LYS A 77 -8.08 -5.44 1.95
CA LYS A 77 -7.31 -4.54 1.07
C LYS A 77 -6.41 -3.58 1.85
N SER A 78 -6.91 -3.02 2.95
CA SER A 78 -6.13 -2.13 3.82
C SER A 78 -4.99 -2.89 4.50
N CYS A 79 -5.27 -4.10 5.02
CA CYS A 79 -4.26 -4.97 5.64
C CYS A 79 -3.13 -5.31 4.67
N ARG A 80 -3.46 -5.72 3.43
CA ARG A 80 -2.45 -5.96 2.38
C ARG A 80 -1.59 -4.74 2.12
N LEU A 81 -2.21 -3.57 1.94
CA LEU A 81 -1.50 -2.33 1.66
C LEU A 81 -0.59 -1.92 2.81
N ARG A 82 -1.04 -2.09 4.07
CA ARG A 82 -0.24 -1.80 5.25
C ARG A 82 0.97 -2.72 5.33
N TRP A 83 0.77 -4.01 5.09
CA TRP A 83 1.85 -5.00 5.09
C TRP A 83 2.93 -4.65 4.07
N VAL A 84 2.56 -4.56 2.79
CA VAL A 84 3.53 -4.38 1.69
C VAL A 84 4.26 -3.04 1.72
N ASN A 85 3.63 -1.99 2.27
CA ASN A 85 4.21 -0.65 2.29
C ASN A 85 4.91 -0.28 3.61
N HIS A 86 4.64 -0.97 4.71
CA HIS A 86 5.12 -0.52 6.02
C HIS A 86 5.60 -1.63 6.95
N LEU A 87 5.08 -2.86 6.88
CA LEU A 87 5.38 -3.89 7.89
C LEU A 87 6.27 -5.01 7.37
N ARG A 88 6.40 -5.17 6.05
CA ARG A 88 7.23 -6.22 5.46
C ARG A 88 8.69 -6.07 5.92
N PRO A 89 9.33 -7.15 6.43
CA PRO A 89 10.68 -7.07 7.00
C PRO A 89 11.75 -6.71 5.97
N ASN A 90 11.57 -7.07 4.71
CA ASN A 90 12.49 -6.75 3.62
C ASN A 90 12.30 -5.35 3.02
N LEU A 91 11.52 -4.49 3.69
CA LEU A 91 11.24 -3.15 3.21
C LEU A 91 12.31 -2.18 3.73
N LYS A 92 13.10 -1.61 2.81
CA LYS A 92 14.00 -0.49 3.15
C LYS A 92 13.18 0.72 3.55
N LYS A 93 13.39 1.21 4.77
CA LYS A 93 12.82 2.47 5.28
C LYS A 93 13.96 3.46 5.48
N GLY A 94 13.96 4.54 4.70
CA GLY A 94 15.00 5.56 4.76
C GLY A 94 15.01 6.43 3.51
N SER A 95 15.90 7.41 3.51
CA SER A 95 16.21 8.21 2.32
C SER A 95 16.86 7.34 1.25
N PHE A 96 16.65 7.69 -0.01
CA PHE A 96 17.38 7.07 -1.11
C PHE A 96 18.85 7.50 -1.07
N SER A 97 19.74 6.58 -1.43
CA SER A 97 21.12 6.93 -1.75
C SER A 97 21.18 7.73 -3.07
N PRO A 98 22.20 8.57 -3.28
CA PRO A 98 22.36 9.31 -4.54
C PRO A 98 22.35 8.40 -5.78
N GLU A 99 22.87 7.18 -5.64
CA GLU A 99 22.85 6.16 -6.70
C GLU A 99 21.42 5.67 -6.97
N GLU A 100 20.64 5.38 -5.92
CA GLU A 100 19.22 4.99 -6.06
C GLU A 100 18.40 6.13 -6.67
N GLU A 101 18.64 7.39 -6.29
CA GLU A 101 17.99 8.56 -6.87
C GLU A 101 18.27 8.69 -8.37
N LYS A 102 19.53 8.48 -8.78
CA LYS A 102 19.90 8.50 -10.20
C LYS A 102 19.14 7.45 -11.00
N ILE A 103 19.05 6.22 -10.47
CA ILE A 103 18.31 5.13 -11.11
C ILE A 103 16.82 5.48 -11.23
N ILE A 104 16.22 6.07 -10.19
CA ILE A 104 14.83 6.50 -10.20
C ILE A 104 14.59 7.53 -11.31
N ILE A 105 15.47 8.53 -11.44
CA ILE A 105 15.38 9.56 -12.49
C ILE A 105 15.53 8.94 -13.88
N GLU A 106 16.51 8.07 -14.10
CA GLU A 106 16.74 7.41 -15.38
C GLU A 106 15.56 6.53 -15.80
N LEU A 107 15.02 5.74 -14.86
CA LEU A 107 13.85 4.92 -15.10
C LEU A 107 12.63 5.79 -15.40
N HIS A 108 12.41 6.85 -14.63
CA HIS A 108 11.29 7.77 -14.85
C HIS A 108 11.38 8.46 -16.22
N ALA A 109 12.57 8.93 -16.62
CA ALA A 109 12.79 9.50 -17.94
C ALA A 109 12.50 8.48 -19.06
N LYS A 110 12.82 7.20 -18.84
CA LYS A 110 12.62 6.13 -19.83
C LYS A 110 11.16 5.67 -19.97
N MET A 111 10.42 5.58 -18.86
CA MET A 111 9.08 4.97 -18.87
C MET A 111 7.94 5.84 -18.34
N GLY A 112 8.23 7.06 -17.90
CA GLY A 112 7.28 8.02 -17.35
C GLY A 112 6.75 7.61 -15.98
N ASN A 113 5.53 8.06 -15.65
CA ASN A 113 4.84 7.83 -14.38
C ASN A 113 4.35 6.37 -14.20
N LYS A 114 5.25 5.38 -14.32
CA LYS A 114 4.97 3.95 -14.18
C LYS A 114 5.60 3.37 -12.92
N TRP A 115 5.34 4.01 -11.78
CA TRP A 115 5.94 3.69 -10.47
C TRP A 115 5.86 2.22 -10.09
N ALA A 116 4.71 1.57 -10.30
CA ALA A 116 4.57 0.14 -9.99
C ALA A 116 5.53 -0.74 -10.80
N ARG A 117 5.83 -0.37 -12.05
CA ARG A 117 6.77 -1.07 -12.92
C ARG A 117 8.22 -0.72 -12.60
N MET A 118 8.49 0.52 -12.21
CA MET A 118 9.82 0.94 -11.75
C MET A 118 10.20 0.22 -10.45
N ALA A 119 9.26 0.03 -9.54
CA ALA A 119 9.47 -0.66 -8.27
C ALA A 119 9.72 -2.18 -8.40
N THR A 120 9.57 -2.75 -9.59
CA THR A 120 9.85 -4.16 -9.88
C THR A 120 11.16 -4.41 -10.63
N GLN A 121 11.87 -3.34 -11.03
CA GLN A 121 13.20 -3.44 -11.64
C GLN A 121 14.28 -3.59 -10.57
#